data_AF-A0A2U3LQI0-F1
#
_entry.id   AF-A0A2U3LQI0-F1
#
_cell.length_a   1.000
_cell.length_b   1.000
_cell.length_c   1.000
_cell.angle_alpha   90.00
_cell.angle_beta   90.00
_cell.angle_gamma   90.00
#
_symmetry.space_group_name_H-M   'P 1'
#
loop_
_entity.id
_entity.type
_entity.pdbx_description
1 polymer ?
#
loop_
_entity_poly.entity_id
_entity_poly.type
_entity_poly.pdbx_seq_one_letter_code
_entity_poly.pdbx_strand_id
1 'polypeptide(L)'
;MLAGMHFMDSYNYDIERVKRCVIHYAAPNGLIYPFCAYNSGPVYRERIEKEFSIPFEEQAEMRRLRVQAKKSCGVCEPELVG
;
A
#
# COMPACT_ATOMS: atom_id res chain seq x y z
N MET A 1 16.51 -18.48 8.25
CA MET A 1 15.24 -18.76 7.54
C MET A 1 15.20 -17.85 6.33
N LEU A 2 15.02 -18.39 5.11
CA LEU A 2 14.87 -17.60 3.89
C LEU A 2 13.40 -17.55 3.52
N ALA A 3 12.80 -16.36 3.56
CA ALA A 3 11.45 -16.13 3.06
C ALA A 3 11.56 -15.58 1.63
N GLY A 4 10.98 -16.28 0.66
CA GLY A 4 11.00 -15.88 -0.74
C GLY A 4 9.71 -16.30 -1.42
N MET A 5 9.18 -15.43 -2.27
CA MET A 5 8.03 -15.72 -3.11
C MET A 5 8.32 -15.25 -4.53
N HIS A 6 8.10 -16.14 -5.49
CA HIS A 6 8.15 -15.77 -6.91
C HIS A 6 6.95 -14.89 -7.26
N PHE A 7 7.22 -13.80 -7.97
CA PHE A 7 6.21 -12.96 -8.59
C PHE A 7 5.35 -13.78 -9.56
N MET A 8 4.04 -13.52 -9.54
CA MET A 8 3.06 -14.15 -10.42
C MET A 8 2.47 -13.10 -11.33
N ASP A 9 2.36 -13.43 -12.61
CA ASP A 9 1.66 -12.66 -13.62
C ASP A 9 0.24 -13.21 -13.82
N SER A 10 -0.47 -12.68 -14.81
CA SER A 10 -1.85 -13.08 -15.11
C SER A 10 -1.97 -14.49 -15.71
N TYR A 11 -0.88 -15.09 -16.21
CA TYR A 11 -0.88 -16.44 -16.83
C TYR A 11 -0.55 -17.56 -15.82
N ASN A 12 0.15 -17.24 -14.73
CA ASN A 12 0.55 -18.21 -13.69
C ASN A 12 -0.01 -17.88 -12.29
N TYR A 13 -1.08 -17.09 -12.23
CA TYR A 13 -1.69 -16.65 -10.98
C TYR A 13 -2.34 -17.81 -10.20
N ASP A 14 -1.85 -18.06 -8.98
CA ASP A 14 -2.34 -19.12 -8.10
C ASP A 14 -2.76 -18.55 -6.74
N ILE A 15 -4.04 -18.72 -6.41
CA ILE A 15 -4.66 -18.24 -5.17
C ILE A 15 -4.05 -18.93 -3.93
N GLU A 16 -3.68 -20.21 -4.00
CA GLU A 16 -3.10 -20.93 -2.87
C GLU A 16 -1.72 -20.36 -2.51
N ARG A 17 -0.94 -20.00 -3.53
CA ARG A 17 0.32 -19.28 -3.33
C ARG A 17 0.08 -17.90 -2.73
N VAL A 18 -0.90 -17.14 -3.23
CA VAL A 18 -1.23 -15.81 -2.70
C VAL A 18 -1.60 -15.86 -1.21
N LYS A 19 -2.32 -16.88 -0.75
CA LYS A 19 -2.67 -17.06 0.68
C LYS A 19 -1.45 -17.25 1.58
N ARG A 20 -0.30 -17.67 1.03
CA ARG A 20 0.97 -17.88 1.73
C ARG A 20 2.01 -16.81 1.37
N CYS A 21 1.57 -15.67 0.82
CA CYS A 21 2.45 -14.59 0.43
C CYS A 21 3.18 -14.02 1.65
N VAL A 22 4.44 -13.59 1.45
CA VAL A 22 5.24 -12.93 2.48
C VAL A 22 5.39 -11.43 2.23
N ILE A 23 4.99 -10.94 1.06
CA ILE A 23 5.09 -9.54 0.66
C ILE A 23 3.68 -8.94 0.62
N HIS A 24 3.42 -7.97 1.50
CA HIS A 24 2.10 -7.37 1.66
C HIS A 24 2.17 -5.84 1.59
N TYR A 25 1.10 -5.24 1.06
CA TYR A 25 0.87 -3.80 1.04
C TYR A 25 -0.22 -3.42 2.03
N ALA A 26 0.08 -2.46 2.91
CA ALA A 26 -0.94 -1.77 3.69
C ALA A 26 -1.53 -0.65 2.84
N ALA A 27 -2.84 -0.72 2.60
CA ALA A 27 -3.56 0.27 1.81
C ALA A 27 -4.23 1.32 2.72
N PRO A 28 -4.50 2.54 2.20
CA PRO A 28 -5.12 3.62 2.96
C PRO A 28 -6.57 3.34 3.40
N ASN A 29 -7.23 2.31 2.84
CA ASN A 29 -8.54 1.83 3.30
C ASN A 29 -8.46 0.92 4.55
N GLY A 30 -7.28 0.77 5.14
CA GLY A 30 -7.06 -0.02 6.35
C GLY A 30 -6.93 -1.53 6.12
N LEU A 31 -6.86 -1.98 4.86
CA LEU A 31 -6.71 -3.39 4.51
C LEU A 31 -5.27 -3.74 4.09
N ILE A 32 -4.93 -5.01 4.21
CA ILE A 32 -3.63 -5.56 3.80
C ILE A 32 -3.81 -6.46 2.58
N TYR A 33 -3.03 -6.22 1.53
CA TYR A 33 -3.10 -6.92 0.25
C TYR A 33 -1.80 -7.66 -0.06
N PRO A 34 -1.84 -8.95 -0.42
CA PRO A 34 -0.68 -9.63 -0.99
C PRO A 34 -0.19 -8.95 -2.28
N PHE A 35 1.13 -8.96 -2.52
CA PHE A 35 1.75 -8.26 -3.65
C PHE A 35 1.09 -8.55 -5.00
N CYS A 36 0.94 -9.84 -5.35
CA CYS A 36 0.40 -10.23 -6.65
C CYS A 36 -1.10 -9.94 -6.75
N ALA A 37 -1.83 -9.99 -5.63
CA ALA A 37 -3.24 -9.60 -5.62
C ALA A 37 -3.42 -8.10 -5.85
N TYR A 38 -2.47 -7.30 -5.36
CA TYR A 38 -2.47 -5.86 -5.56
C TYR A 38 -2.10 -5.47 -7.01
N ASN A 39 -1.08 -6.11 -7.61
CA ASN A 39 -0.47 -5.63 -8.86
C ASN A 39 -0.77 -6.42 -10.14
N SER A 40 -1.15 -7.71 -10.09
CA SER A 40 -1.14 -8.55 -11.31
C SER A 40 -2.31 -9.52 -11.48
N GLY A 41 -2.87 -10.03 -10.37
CA GLY A 41 -4.06 -10.88 -10.37
C GLY A 41 -5.35 -10.05 -10.45
N PRO A 42 -6.12 -9.91 -9.36
CA PRO A 42 -7.30 -9.04 -9.32
C PRO A 42 -7.02 -7.53 -9.45
N VAL A 43 -5.74 -7.11 -9.46
CA VAL A 43 -5.25 -5.73 -9.61
C VAL A 43 -6.00 -4.72 -8.72
N TYR A 44 -6.02 -4.95 -7.40
CA TYR A 44 -6.70 -4.03 -6.46
C TYR A 44 -6.11 -2.61 -6.43
N ARG A 45 -4.88 -2.45 -6.91
CA ARG A 45 -4.15 -1.18 -6.97
C ARG A 45 -4.96 -0.06 -7.61
N GLU A 46 -5.50 -0.28 -8.80
CA GLU A 46 -6.15 0.78 -9.59
C GLU A 46 -7.36 1.35 -8.87
N ARG A 47 -8.18 0.49 -8.26
CA ARG A 47 -9.35 0.91 -7.49
C ARG A 47 -8.94 1.76 -6.28
N ILE A 48 -7.93 1.32 -5.54
CA ILE A 48 -7.46 1.99 -4.32
C ILE A 48 -6.80 3.33 -4.69
N GLU A 49 -5.91 3.35 -5.68
CA GLU A 49 -5.28 4.60 -6.12
C GLU A 49 -6.31 5.60 -6.63
N LYS A 50 -7.34 5.15 -7.36
CA LYS A 50 -8.43 6.04 -7.81
C LYS A 50 -9.25 6.63 -6.66
N GLU A 51 -9.49 5.87 -5.61
CA GLU A 51 -10.27 6.31 -4.44
C GLU A 51 -9.50 7.29 -3.54
N PHE A 52 -8.18 7.09 -3.36
CA PHE A 52 -7.37 7.84 -2.40
C PHE A 52 -6.38 8.83 -3.04
N SER A 53 -6.32 8.90 -4.37
CA SER A 53 -5.49 9.87 -5.07
C SER A 53 -6.02 11.29 -4.91
N ILE A 54 -5.09 12.24 -4.91
CA ILE A 54 -5.39 13.67 -4.90
C ILE A 54 -4.98 14.27 -6.25
N PRO A 55 -5.81 15.17 -6.84
CA PRO A 55 -5.46 15.88 -8.07
C PRO A 55 -4.12 16.61 -7.94
N PHE A 56 -3.38 16.71 -9.05
CA PHE A 56 -2.02 17.27 -9.05
C PHE A 56 -1.95 18.68 -8.45
N GLU A 57 -2.88 19.55 -8.83
CA GLU A 57 -2.94 20.94 -8.37
C GLU A 57 -3.12 21.07 -6.85
N GLU A 58 -3.80 20.12 -6.22
CA GLU A 58 -4.10 20.14 -4.79
C GLU A 58 -2.95 19.55 -3.93
N GLN A 59 -1.96 18.91 -4.56
CA GLN A 59 -0.89 18.21 -3.84
C GLN A 59 -0.01 19.14 -3.00
N ALA A 60 0.28 20.34 -3.51
CA ALA A 60 1.10 21.34 -2.81
C ALA A 60 0.42 21.79 -1.51
N GLU A 61 -0.88 22.05 -1.57
CA GLU A 61 -1.66 22.50 -0.42
C GLU A 61 -1.86 21.38 0.59
N MET A 62 -2.22 20.17 0.15
CA MET A 62 -2.32 19.00 1.03
C MET A 62 -1.00 18.70 1.75
N ARG A 63 0.15 18.90 1.10
CA ARG A 63 1.46 18.77 1.74
C ARG A 63 1.66 19.82 2.84
N ARG A 64 1.28 21.08 2.59
CA ARG A 64 1.37 22.16 3.59
C ARG A 64 0.51 21.85 4.81
N LEU A 65 -0.75 21.47 4.59
CA LEU A 65 -1.70 21.11 5.66
C LEU A 65 -1.19 19.94 6.49
N ARG A 66 -0.63 18.90 5.86
CA ARG A 66 -0.02 17.75 6.58
C ARG A 66 1.15 18.15 7.47
N VAL A 67 2.01 19.06 7.00
CA VAL A 67 3.14 19.58 7.80
C VAL A 67 2.63 20.40 8.98
N GLN A 68 1.61 21.24 8.79
CA GLN A 68 1.00 22.02 9.88
C GLN A 68 0.35 21.11 10.91
N ALA A 69 -0.40 20.08 10.48
CA ALA A 69 -1.02 19.09 11.35
C ALA A 69 0.02 18.30 12.17
N LYS A 70 1.18 17.95 11.58
CA LYS A 70 2.30 17.32 12.31
C LYS A 70 2.94 18.26 13.34
N LYS A 71 2.93 19.58 13.10
CA LYS A 71 3.47 20.56 14.06
C LYS A 71 2.51 20.83 15.21
N SER A 72 1.20 20.80 14.95
CA SER A 72 0.17 21.07 15.96
C SER A 72 -0.17 19.85 16.81
N CYS A 73 -0.13 18.65 16.21
CA CYS A 73 -0.32 17.39 16.91
C CYS A 73 1.07 16.86 17.32
N GLY A 74 1.46 17.04 18.57
CA GLY A 74 2.73 16.55 19.12
C GLY A 74 2.78 15.01 19.21
N VAL A 75 2.71 14.32 18.08
CA VAL A 75 2.78 12.87 17.99
C VAL A 75 4.22 12.48 17.68
N CYS A 76 4.88 11.78 18.62
CA CYS A 76 6.12 11.05 18.34
C CYS A 76 5.90 10.15 17.13
N GLU A 77 6.80 10.24 16.13
CA GLU A 77 6.82 9.25 15.05
C GLU A 77 6.80 7.85 15.67
N PRO A 78 5.89 6.95 15.25
CA PRO A 78 6.02 5.56 15.65
C PRO A 78 7.36 5.07 15.09
N GLU A 79 8.28 4.72 15.98
CA GLU A 79 9.52 4.06 15.59
C GLU A 79 9.14 2.88 14.69
N LEU A 80 9.57 2.95 13.43
CA LEU A 80 9.52 1.83 12.51
C LEU A 80 10.43 0.75 13.10
N VAL A 81 9.84 -0.13 13.92
CA VAL A 81 10.51 -1.34 14.39
C VAL A 81 10.83 -2.15 13.13
N GLY A 82 12.13 -2.31 12.90
CA GLY A 82 12.72 -2.85 11.66
C GLY A 82 12.38 -4.30 11.35
#